data_AF-A0A1A8QZW1-F1
#
_entry.id   AF-A0A1A8QZW1-F1
#
_cell.length_a   1.000
_cell.length_b   1.000
_cell.length_c   1.000
_cell.angle_alpha   90.00
_cell.angle_beta   90.00
_cell.angle_gamma   90.00
#
_symmetry.space_group_name_H-M   'P 1'
#
loop_
_entity.id
_entity.type
_entity.pdbx_description
1 polymer ?
#
loop_
_entity_poly.entity_id
_entity_poly.type
_entity_poly.pdbx_seq_one_letter_code
_entity_poly.pdbx_strand_id
1 'polypeptide(L)'
;MGASQTRTELKYHDLMEKTGFSLEQIKNLHQRFNQLSDNEEIIRKENLENIPALAENPIKNQIINAFFDKRNQHENEVGSFQEIGFEQFVMVMSHFRPPKLKTTEEEKQEMRKEKLRFLFNMHDT
;
A
#
# COMPACT_ATOMS: atom_id res chain seq x y z
N MET A 1 -0.32 -27.61 14.43
CA MET A 1 -0.03 -26.16 14.42
C MET A 1 0.68 -25.71 13.13
N GLY A 2 0.34 -26.24 11.95
CA GLY A 2 1.09 -25.96 10.70
C GLY A 2 0.29 -25.38 9.53
N ALA A 3 -1.04 -25.34 9.61
CA ALA A 3 -1.90 -24.94 8.48
C ALA A 3 -2.05 -23.41 8.33
N SER A 4 -1.90 -22.63 9.40
CA SER A 4 -2.01 -21.17 9.30
C SER A 4 -0.75 -20.52 8.72
N GLN A 5 0.43 -21.09 8.96
CA GLN A 5 1.69 -20.55 8.43
C GLN A 5 1.79 -20.71 6.91
N THR A 6 1.40 -21.86 6.36
CA THR A 6 1.44 -22.11 4.92
C THR A 6 0.48 -21.21 4.13
N ARG A 7 -0.70 -20.90 4.69
CA ARG A 7 -1.67 -19.99 4.04
C ARG A 7 -1.15 -18.55 3.98
N THR A 8 -0.47 -18.09 5.02
CA THR A 8 0.15 -16.75 5.05
C THR A 8 1.34 -16.66 4.10
N GLU A 9 2.16 -17.71 4.01
CA GLU A 9 3.28 -17.76 3.06
C GLU A 9 2.83 -17.75 1.60
N LEU A 10 1.74 -18.45 1.27
CA LEU A 10 1.14 -18.40 -0.07
C LEU A 10 0.62 -16.99 -0.41
N LYS A 11 -0.02 -16.31 0.54
CA LYS A 11 -0.44 -14.90 0.38
C LYS A 11 0.75 -13.97 0.14
N TYR A 12 1.86 -14.17 0.84
CA TYR A 12 3.05 -13.37 0.61
C TYR A 12 3.65 -13.60 -0.78
N HIS A 13 3.68 -14.85 -1.26
CA HIS A 13 4.16 -15.14 -2.61
C HIS A 13 3.32 -14.44 -3.69
N ASP A 14 2.00 -14.52 -3.60
CA ASP A 14 1.09 -13.83 -4.54
C ASP A 14 1.31 -12.30 -4.54
N LEU A 15 1.50 -11.71 -3.35
CA LEU A 15 1.83 -10.29 -3.22
C LEU A 15 3.22 -9.96 -3.78
N MET A 16 4.20 -10.85 -3.68
CA MET A 16 5.52 -10.65 -4.30
C MET A 16 5.40 -10.57 -5.82
N GLU A 17 4.60 -11.44 -6.43
CA GLU A 17 4.39 -11.44 -7.87
C GLU A 17 3.64 -10.19 -8.33
N LYS A 18 2.60 -9.77 -7.60
CA LYS A 18 1.79 -8.58 -7.93
C LYS A 18 2.53 -7.25 -7.74
N THR A 19 3.38 -7.14 -6.72
CA THR A 19 3.99 -5.84 -6.33
C THR A 19 5.50 -5.77 -6.60
N GLY A 20 6.13 -6.93 -6.83
CA GLY A 20 7.56 -7.08 -7.02
C GLY A 20 8.41 -6.78 -5.78
N PHE A 21 7.81 -6.71 -4.58
CA PHE A 21 8.54 -6.67 -3.32
C PHE A 21 9.24 -8.00 -3.04
N SER A 22 10.37 -7.94 -2.32
CA SER A 22 10.99 -9.16 -1.78
C SER A 22 10.17 -9.69 -0.59
N LEU A 23 10.35 -10.97 -0.26
CA LEU A 23 9.71 -11.58 0.90
C LEU A 23 10.01 -10.82 2.21
N GLU A 24 11.25 -10.36 2.37
CA GLU A 24 11.64 -9.54 3.53
C GLU A 24 10.93 -8.19 3.57
N GLN A 25 10.74 -7.54 2.41
CA GLN A 25 10.00 -6.29 2.32
C GLN A 25 8.53 -6.51 2.69
N ILE A 26 7.90 -7.59 2.22
CA ILE A 26 6.52 -7.92 2.58
C ILE A 26 6.40 -8.24 4.08
N LYS A 27 7.34 -9.00 4.65
CA LYS A 27 7.35 -9.27 6.10
C LYS A 27 7.49 -7.99 6.92
N ASN A 28 8.36 -7.08 6.52
CA ASN A 28 8.51 -5.77 7.17
C ASN A 28 7.23 -4.92 7.03
N LEU A 29 6.60 -4.91 5.85
CA LEU A 29 5.32 -4.24 5.63
C LEU A 29 4.22 -4.85 6.49
N HIS A 30 4.19 -6.18 6.65
CA HIS A 30 3.22 -6.88 7.48
C HIS A 30 3.41 -6.56 8.97
N GLN A 31 4.65 -6.52 9.44
CA GLN A 31 4.95 -6.09 10.81
C GLN A 31 4.50 -4.65 11.03
N ARG A 32 4.75 -3.76 10.07
CA ARG A 32 4.30 -2.37 10.15
C ARG A 32 2.78 -2.25 10.06
N PHE A 33 2.12 -3.06 9.23
CA PHE A 33 0.66 -3.14 9.14
C PHE A 33 0.07 -3.50 10.51
N ASN A 34 0.57 -4.55 11.17
CA ASN A 34 0.10 -4.96 12.49
C ASN A 34 0.28 -3.88 13.57
N GLN A 35 1.38 -3.11 13.49
CA GLN A 35 1.61 -1.99 14.40
C GLN A 35 0.63 -0.84 14.17
N LEU A 36 0.19 -0.64 12.93
CA LEU A 36 -0.78 0.40 12.57
C LEU A 36 -2.22 -0.07 12.80
N SER A 37 -2.51 -1.36 12.68
CA SER A 37 -3.83 -1.93 12.89
C SER A 37 -4.12 -2.32 14.35
N ASP A 38 -3.24 -2.02 15.30
CA ASP A 38 -3.33 -2.51 16.69
C ASP A 38 -3.51 -4.05 16.79
N ASN A 39 -2.85 -4.78 15.89
CA ASN A 39 -2.96 -6.24 15.66
C ASN A 39 -4.31 -6.72 15.08
N GLU A 40 -5.13 -5.82 14.52
CA GLU A 40 -6.29 -6.22 13.72
C GLU A 40 -5.89 -6.61 12.28
N GLU A 41 -6.77 -7.34 11.59
CA GLU A 41 -6.58 -7.72 10.18
C GLU A 41 -6.90 -6.58 9.19
N ILE A 42 -7.40 -5.45 9.70
CA ILE A 42 -7.86 -4.29 8.92
C ILE A 42 -7.30 -2.99 9.50
N ILE A 43 -7.09 -1.99 8.64
CA ILE A 43 -6.73 -0.62 9.04
C ILE A 43 -7.90 0.30 8.72
N ARG A 44 -8.31 1.08 9.72
CA ARG A 44 -9.28 2.18 9.60
C ARG A 44 -8.57 3.51 9.42
N LYS A 45 -9.32 4.52 9.00
CA LYS A 45 -8.80 5.88 8.82
C LYS A 45 -8.20 6.44 10.11
N GLU A 46 -8.88 6.24 11.22
CA GLU A 46 -8.48 6.66 12.58
C GLU A 46 -7.09 6.13 12.96
N ASN A 47 -6.80 4.88 12.61
CA ASN A 47 -5.51 4.26 12.88
C ASN A 47 -4.36 4.98 12.17
N LEU A 48 -4.57 5.40 10.91
CA LEU A 48 -3.59 6.18 10.16
C LEU A 48 -3.52 7.64 10.63
N GLU A 49 -4.62 8.20 11.13
CA GLU A 49 -4.65 9.53 11.71
C GLU A 49 -3.84 9.62 13.02
N ASN A 50 -3.75 8.54 13.78
CA ASN A 50 -3.01 8.47 15.04
C ASN A 50 -1.49 8.35 14.86
N ILE A 51 -0.97 8.25 13.63
CA ILE A 51 0.47 8.14 13.38
C ILE A 51 1.15 9.49 13.74
N PRO A 52 2.03 9.53 14.75
CA PRO A 52 2.65 10.77 15.20
C PRO A 52 3.57 11.38 14.13
N ALA A 53 4.24 10.54 13.33
CA ALA A 53 5.07 11.00 12.21
C ALA A 53 4.27 11.68 11.08
N LEU A 54 2.96 11.42 10.98
CA LEU A 54 2.08 12.09 10.03
C LEU A 54 1.49 13.38 10.60
N ALA A 55 1.49 13.59 11.92
CA ALA A 55 0.83 14.73 12.55
C ALA A 55 1.36 16.09 12.05
N GLU A 56 2.68 16.19 11.84
CA GLU A 56 3.35 17.41 11.35
C GLU A 56 3.39 17.51 9.81
N ASN A 57 2.78 16.57 9.08
CA ASN A 57 2.84 16.53 7.63
C ASN A 57 1.65 17.31 7.00
N PRO A 58 1.88 18.39 6.23
CA PRO A 58 0.80 19.22 5.67
C PRO A 58 -0.10 18.46 4.68
N ILE A 59 0.39 17.37 4.09
CA ILE A 59 -0.38 16.50 3.19
C ILE A 59 -0.91 15.24 3.89
N LYS A 60 -0.92 15.19 5.24
CA LYS A 60 -1.43 14.05 6.01
C LYS A 60 -2.79 13.57 5.52
N ASN A 61 -3.77 14.46 5.47
CA ASN A 61 -5.14 14.10 5.10
C ASN A 61 -5.22 13.56 3.66
N GLN A 62 -4.41 14.13 2.77
CA GLN A 62 -4.28 13.69 1.38
C GLN A 62 -3.68 12.28 1.29
N ILE A 63 -2.60 12.01 2.03
CA ILE A 63 -1.99 10.68 2.11
C ILE A 63 -2.99 9.67 2.64
N ILE A 64 -3.65 9.97 3.76
CA ILE A 64 -4.61 9.07 4.39
C ILE A 64 -5.76 8.78 3.43
N ASN A 65 -6.38 9.81 2.84
CA ASN A 65 -7.45 9.64 1.85
C ASN A 65 -6.99 8.81 0.65
N ALA A 66 -5.76 9.01 0.17
CA ALA A 66 -5.22 8.26 -0.97
C ALA A 66 -5.02 6.77 -0.68
N PHE A 67 -4.78 6.36 0.58
CA PHE A 67 -4.74 4.94 0.97
C PHE A 67 -6.12 4.26 0.86
N PHE A 68 -7.19 5.01 1.08
CA PHE A 68 -8.56 4.52 1.03
C PHE A 68 -9.22 4.71 -0.34
N ASP A 69 -8.65 5.49 -1.26
CA ASP A 69 -9.22 5.69 -2.58
C ASP A 69 -9.14 4.42 -3.44
N LYS A 70 -10.31 3.96 -3.92
CA LYS A 70 -10.44 2.78 -4.80
C LYS A 70 -9.65 2.94 -6.10
N ARG A 71 -9.50 4.18 -6.58
CA ARG A 71 -8.74 4.48 -7.80
C ARG A 71 -7.26 4.11 -7.67
N ASN A 72 -6.72 4.11 -6.45
CA ASN A 72 -5.31 3.80 -6.17
C ASN A 72 -5.05 2.30 -5.97
N GLN A 73 -6.10 1.48 -5.86
CA GLN A 73 -5.99 0.03 -5.66
C GLN A 73 -6.07 -0.77 -6.97
N HIS A 74 -5.71 -0.15 -8.10
CA HIS A 74 -5.80 -0.72 -9.47
C HIS A 74 -7.22 -1.05 -9.97
N GLU A 75 -8.27 -0.85 -9.15
CA GLU A 75 -9.65 -1.18 -9.53
C GLU A 75 -10.30 -0.12 -10.44
N ASN A 76 -9.69 1.06 -10.65
CA ASN A 76 -10.25 2.16 -11.47
C ASN A 76 -11.70 2.54 -11.10
N GLU A 77 -12.21 2.11 -9.94
CA GLU A 77 -13.55 2.43 -9.47
C GLU A 77 -13.54 3.76 -8.72
N VAL A 78 -14.66 4.48 -8.82
CA VAL A 78 -14.86 5.73 -8.08
C VAL A 78 -15.41 5.40 -6.70
N GLY A 79 -14.68 5.76 -5.65
CA GLY A 79 -15.13 5.64 -4.26
C GLY A 79 -13.98 5.54 -3.27
N SER A 80 -14.30 5.51 -1.98
CA SER A 80 -13.34 5.29 -0.90
C SER A 80 -13.72 4.06 -0.08
N PHE A 81 -12.73 3.24 0.26
CA PHE A 81 -12.88 2.20 1.29
C PHE A 81 -12.95 2.84 2.68
N GLN A 82 -13.75 2.26 3.57
CA GLN A 82 -13.76 2.65 4.98
C GLN A 82 -12.67 1.90 5.77
N GLU A 83 -12.31 0.71 5.30
CA GLU A 83 -11.34 -0.19 5.91
C GLU A 83 -10.50 -0.84 4.81
N ILE A 84 -9.18 -0.99 5.04
CA ILE A 84 -8.27 -1.66 4.11
C ILE A 84 -7.58 -2.84 4.78
N GLY A 85 -7.42 -3.94 4.04
CA GLY A 85 -6.65 -5.10 4.48
C GLY A 85 -5.17 -5.00 4.13
N PHE A 86 -4.41 -6.04 4.48
CA PHE A 86 -2.98 -6.10 4.19
C PHE A 86 -2.67 -6.10 2.68
N GLU A 87 -3.45 -6.78 1.85
CA GLU A 87 -3.24 -6.81 0.39
C GLU A 87 -3.35 -5.41 -0.21
N GLN A 88 -4.41 -4.68 0.14
CA GLN A 88 -4.64 -3.31 -0.28
C GLN A 88 -3.52 -2.38 0.18
N PHE A 89 -3.06 -2.53 1.42
CA PHE A 89 -1.94 -1.76 1.95
C PHE A 89 -0.67 -1.99 1.13
N VAL A 90 -0.32 -3.25 0.83
CA VAL A 90 0.88 -3.59 0.05
C VAL A 90 0.76 -3.10 -1.40
N MET A 91 -0.44 -3.14 -1.99
CA MET A 91 -0.70 -2.57 -3.32
C MET A 91 -0.49 -1.05 -3.34
N VAL A 92 -0.99 -0.29 -2.37
CA VAL A 92 -0.74 1.16 -2.33
C VAL A 92 0.75 1.45 -2.13
N MET A 93 1.43 0.64 -1.31
CA MET A 93 2.86 0.77 -1.08
C MET A 93 3.72 0.46 -2.32
N SER A 94 3.24 -0.33 -3.28
CA SER A 94 3.99 -0.65 -4.50
C SER A 94 4.21 0.59 -5.37
N HIS A 95 3.26 1.54 -5.39
CA HIS A 95 3.39 2.83 -6.09
C HIS A 95 4.60 3.63 -5.61
N PHE A 96 5.00 3.49 -4.34
CA PHE A 96 6.11 4.23 -3.75
C PHE A 96 7.46 3.54 -3.92
N ARG A 97 7.51 2.39 -4.58
CA ARG A 97 8.75 1.63 -4.75
C ARG A 97 9.77 2.45 -5.55
N PRO A 98 11.03 2.51 -5.12
CA PRO A 98 12.10 3.10 -5.92
C PRO A 98 12.37 2.23 -7.16
N PRO A 99 12.55 2.82 -8.35
CA PRO A 99 12.93 2.07 -9.54
C PRO A 99 14.29 1.40 -9.28
N LYS A 100 14.41 0.11 -9.59
CA LYS A 100 15.68 -0.61 -9.43
C LYS A 100 16.62 -0.22 -10.56
N LEU A 101 17.92 -0.32 -10.31
CA LEU A 101 18.97 -0.05 -11.32
C LEU A 101 18.86 -0.93 -12.59
N LYS A 102 18.14 -2.06 -12.50
CA LYS A 102 17.91 -3.00 -13.60
C LYS A 102 16.52 -2.88 -14.26
N THR A 103 15.72 -1.90 -13.86
CA THR A 103 14.38 -1.68 -14.42
C THR A 103 14.52 -1.12 -15.83
N THR A 104 13.79 -1.69 -16.78
CA THR A 104 13.79 -1.28 -18.19
C THR A 104 13.20 0.13 -18.31
N GLU A 105 13.53 0.87 -19.37
CA GLU A 105 13.04 2.25 -19.53
C GLU A 105 11.51 2.30 -19.66
N GLU A 106 10.89 1.28 -20.25
CA GLU A 106 9.43 1.14 -20.35
C GLU A 106 8.78 0.98 -18.97
N GLU A 107 9.31 0.07 -18.14
CA GLU A 107 8.84 -0.14 -16.76
C GLU A 107 9.03 1.12 -15.91
N LYS A 108 10.14 1.86 -16.10
CA LYS A 108 10.34 3.16 -15.41
C LYS A 108 9.30 4.19 -15.82
N GLN A 109 8.92 4.24 -17.10
CA GLN A 109 7.89 5.15 -17.60
C GLN A 109 6.52 4.79 -17.03
N GLU A 110 6.19 3.50 -16.94
CA GLU A 110 4.95 3.01 -16.33
C GLU A 110 4.89 3.35 -14.84
N MET A 111 5.95 3.05 -14.08
CA MET A 111 6.05 3.45 -12.67
C MET A 111 5.93 4.98 -12.49
N ARG A 112 6.50 5.77 -13.40
CA ARG A 112 6.38 7.23 -13.35
C ARG A 112 4.95 7.68 -13.63
N LYS A 113 4.27 7.05 -14.59
CA LYS A 113 2.88 7.34 -14.93
C LYS A 113 1.93 6.98 -13.78
N GLU A 114 2.14 5.83 -13.13
CA GLU A 114 1.37 5.42 -11.96
C GLU A 114 1.58 6.35 -10.77
N LYS A 115 2.83 6.73 -10.48
CA LYS A 115 3.15 7.73 -9.44
C LYS A 115 2.49 9.08 -9.71
N LEU A 116 2.55 9.55 -10.95
CA LEU A 116 1.90 10.80 -11.35
C LEU A 116 0.38 10.69 -11.23
N ARG A 117 -0.21 9.55 -11.59
CA ARG A 117 -1.64 9.31 -11.45
C ARG A 117 -2.05 9.29 -9.98
N PHE A 118 -1.28 8.64 -9.12
CA PHE A 118 -1.49 8.64 -7.67
C PHE A 118 -1.45 10.06 -7.10
N LEU A 119 -0.44 10.87 -7.48
CA LEU A 119 -0.34 12.28 -7.08
C LEU A 119 -1.51 13.11 -7.60
N PHE A 120 -1.96 12.85 -8.84
CA PHE A 120 -3.10 13.56 -9.40
C PHE A 120 -4.39 13.21 -8.64
N ASN A 121 -4.65 11.92 -8.40
CA ASN A 121 -5.79 11.47 -7.59
C ASN A 121 -5.77 12.06 -6.17
N MET A 122 -4.59 12.29 -5.62
CA MET A 122 -4.42 12.92 -4.30
C MET A 122 -4.83 14.40 -4.28
N HIS A 123 -4.73 15.12 -5.41
CA HIS A 123 -5.07 16.54 -5.54
C HIS A 123 -6.43 16.79 -6.21
N ASP A 124 -6.91 15.85 -7.03
CA ASP A 124 -8.17 15.90 -7.77
C ASP A 124 -9.32 15.36 -6.89
N THR A 125 -9.61 16.09 -5.81
CA THR A 125 -10.67 15.81 -4.83
C THR A 125 -11.98 16.46 -5.24
#